data_AF-A0A2U9PIG9-F1
#
_entry.id   AF-A0A2U9PIG9-F1
#
_cell.length_a   1.000
_cell.length_b   1.000
_cell.length_c   1.000
_cell.angle_alpha   90.00
_cell.angle_beta   90.00
_cell.angle_gamma   90.00
#
_symmetry.space_group_name_H-M   'P 1'
#
loop_
_entity.id
_entity.type
_entity.pdbx_description
1 polymer ?
#
loop_
_entity_poly.entity_id
_entity_poly.type
_entity_poly.pdbx_seq_one_letter_code
_entity_poly.pdbx_strand_id
1 'polypeptide(L)'
;MTEARGFLLIISLAATTALTLALGFTDPAAPLSYPTKFLVWNLFLAWIPMLCAVAFDLVERRFWLIPLGLVWLAFLPNAPYLVTDLVHLGEGYELWRHVLQYGFAAWTGILLGVVSLLLVHTRVAREFGGVWGWLAAVLSVGLCAIGVVIGRFQRWNSWDLVTQPDAVVAATFDWMRAPLAYVQSTGVALAVAAFFGLAYLTVWSIRGLAL
;
A
#
# COMPACT_ATOMS: atom_id res chain seq x y z
N MET A 1 -13.91 24.32 -2.72
CA MET A 1 -14.48 23.01 -3.15
C MET A 1 -13.44 21.89 -3.10
N THR A 2 -12.19 22.13 -3.47
CA THR A 2 -11.07 21.17 -3.42
C THR A 2 -10.70 20.73 -1.99
N GLU A 3 -10.65 21.66 -1.03
CA GLU A 3 -10.35 21.32 0.37
C GLU A 3 -11.43 20.44 1.02
N ALA A 4 -12.71 20.74 0.76
CA ALA A 4 -13.83 19.93 1.24
C ALA A 4 -13.79 18.50 0.68
N ARG A 5 -13.46 18.32 -0.60
CA ARG A 5 -13.30 16.99 -1.21
C ARG A 5 -12.13 16.20 -0.59
N GLY A 6 -11.01 16.86 -0.32
CA GLY A 6 -9.86 16.25 0.36
C GLY A 6 -10.18 15.82 1.79
N PHE A 7 -10.86 16.67 2.56
CA PHE A 7 -11.30 16.35 3.90
C PHE A 7 -12.29 15.18 3.94
N LEU A 8 -13.26 15.17 3.01
CA LEU A 8 -14.19 14.05 2.85
C LEU A 8 -13.48 12.74 2.53
N LEU A 9 -12.47 12.76 1.65
CA LEU A 9 -11.67 11.58 1.34
C LEU A 9 -10.98 11.02 2.58
N ILE A 10 -10.33 11.88 3.38
CA ILE A 10 -9.65 11.46 4.62
C ILE A 10 -10.67 10.87 5.61
N ILE A 11 -11.83 11.52 5.78
CA ILE A 11 -12.90 11.01 6.64
C ILE A 11 -13.39 9.64 6.15
N SER A 12 -13.62 9.46 4.85
CA SER A 12 -14.08 8.19 4.30
C SER A 12 -13.06 7.07 4.52
N LEU A 13 -11.76 7.36 4.38
CA LEU A 13 -10.68 6.40 4.65
C LEU A 13 -10.54 6.08 6.14
N ALA A 14 -10.69 7.09 7.01
CA ALA A 14 -10.70 6.89 8.45
C ALA A 14 -11.93 6.09 8.92
N ALA A 15 -13.09 6.34 8.33
CA ALA A 15 -14.33 5.61 8.62
C ALA A 15 -14.25 4.14 8.18
N THR A 16 -13.71 3.86 7.00
CA THR A 16 -13.48 2.48 6.52
C THR A 16 -12.42 1.74 7.35
N THR A 17 -11.38 2.45 7.82
CA THR A 17 -10.44 1.95 8.83
C THR A 17 -11.18 1.59 10.13
N ALA A 18 -12.01 2.50 10.66
CA ALA A 18 -12.76 2.27 11.89
C ALA A 18 -13.74 1.08 11.77
N LEU A 19 -14.41 0.92 10.63
CA LEU A 19 -15.25 -0.25 10.35
C LEU A 19 -14.45 -1.55 10.35
N THR A 20 -13.27 -1.55 9.75
CA THR A 20 -12.34 -2.70 9.76
C THR A 20 -11.96 -3.08 11.20
N LEU A 21 -11.62 -2.08 12.03
CA LEU A 21 -11.26 -2.29 13.43
C LEU A 21 -12.46 -2.79 14.26
N ALA A 22 -13.63 -2.20 14.07
CA ALA A 22 -14.85 -2.60 14.78
C ALA A 22 -15.21 -4.06 14.50
N LEU A 23 -15.13 -4.51 13.24
CA LEU A 23 -15.36 -5.92 12.88
C LEU A 23 -14.34 -6.85 13.55
N GLY A 24 -13.07 -6.45 13.60
CA GLY A 24 -12.01 -7.25 14.23
C GLY A 24 -12.09 -7.32 15.76
N PHE A 25 -12.50 -6.25 16.43
CA PHE A 25 -12.62 -6.21 17.90
C PHE A 25 -13.92 -6.84 18.41
N THR A 26 -14.97 -6.85 17.59
CA THR A 26 -16.28 -7.44 17.95
C THR A 26 -16.41 -8.92 17.58
N ASP A 27 -15.35 -9.54 17.05
CA ASP A 27 -15.35 -10.95 16.70
C ASP A 27 -15.32 -11.85 17.95
N PRO A 28 -16.37 -12.65 18.22
CA PRO A 28 -16.41 -13.56 19.36
C PRO A 28 -15.59 -14.85 19.14
N ALA A 29 -15.16 -15.14 17.91
CA ALA A 29 -14.38 -16.34 17.59
C ALA A 29 -12.89 -16.11 17.90
N ALA A 30 -12.48 -16.44 19.12
CA ALA A 30 -11.07 -16.56 19.48
C ALA A 30 -10.39 -17.67 18.64
N PRO A 31 -9.10 -17.51 18.26
CA PRO A 31 -8.15 -16.64 18.93
C PRO A 31 -7.93 -15.28 18.24
N LEU A 32 -8.03 -14.21 19.05
CA LEU A 32 -7.64 -12.82 18.74
C LEU A 32 -6.12 -12.63 18.45
N SER A 33 -5.32 -13.70 18.43
CA SER A 33 -3.87 -13.63 18.20
C SER A 33 -3.50 -13.61 16.71
N TYR A 34 -4.35 -14.16 15.84
CA TYR A 34 -4.18 -14.22 14.39
C TYR A 34 -5.61 -14.39 13.82
N PRO A 35 -6.20 -13.39 13.13
CA PRO A 35 -5.57 -12.46 12.20
C PRO A 35 -5.68 -10.95 12.53
N THR A 36 -6.41 -10.56 13.58
CA THR A 36 -6.74 -9.13 13.81
C THR A 36 -5.52 -8.27 14.14
N LYS A 37 -4.58 -8.72 14.99
CA LYS A 37 -3.40 -7.91 15.36
C LYS A 37 -2.48 -7.61 14.17
N PHE A 38 -2.23 -8.60 13.33
CA PHE A 38 -1.41 -8.44 12.14
C PHE A 38 -2.08 -7.52 11.12
N LEU A 39 -3.38 -7.70 10.88
CA LEU A 39 -4.13 -6.83 10.00
C LEU A 39 -4.17 -5.38 10.51
N VAL A 40 -4.38 -5.17 11.81
CA VAL A 40 -4.35 -3.84 12.45
C VAL A 40 -2.98 -3.19 12.28
N TRP A 41 -1.91 -3.97 12.48
CA TRP A 41 -0.55 -3.49 12.28
C TRP A 41 -0.28 -3.11 10.83
N ASN A 42 -0.64 -3.95 9.87
CA ASN A 42 -0.49 -3.64 8.45
C ASN A 42 -1.34 -2.45 8.03
N LEU A 43 -2.55 -2.31 8.59
CA LEU A 43 -3.41 -1.17 8.34
C LEU A 43 -2.79 0.13 8.88
N PHE A 44 -2.18 0.09 10.06
CA PHE A 44 -1.40 1.21 10.58
C PHE A 44 -0.22 1.55 9.66
N LEU A 45 0.55 0.55 9.21
CA LEU A 45 1.66 0.77 8.27
C LEU A 45 1.20 1.33 6.92
N ALA A 46 0.01 0.95 6.45
CA ALA A 46 -0.58 1.45 5.20
C ALA A 46 -0.95 2.94 5.24
N TRP A 47 -1.14 3.53 6.43
CA TRP A 47 -1.36 4.98 6.58
C TRP A 47 -0.08 5.80 6.46
N ILE A 48 1.08 5.24 6.79
CA ILE A 48 2.39 5.92 6.71
C ILE A 48 2.66 6.52 5.32
N PRO A 49 2.56 5.78 4.20
CA PRO A 49 2.80 6.36 2.88
C PRO A 49 1.82 7.51 2.57
N MET A 50 0.56 7.41 2.97
CA MET A 50 -0.40 8.50 2.78
C MET A 50 0.04 9.77 3.53
N LEU A 51 0.45 9.66 4.80
CA LEU A 51 0.94 10.80 5.59
C LEU A 51 2.22 11.40 4.99
N CYS A 52 3.17 10.55 4.60
CA CYS A 52 4.40 11.01 3.94
C CYS A 52 4.11 11.70 2.60
N ALA A 53 3.16 11.21 1.81
CA ALA A 53 2.78 11.82 0.54
C ALA A 53 2.11 13.19 0.73
N VAL A 54 1.26 13.35 1.75
CA VAL A 54 0.69 14.66 2.11
C VAL A 54 1.80 15.62 2.54
N ALA A 55 2.72 15.19 3.41
CA ALA A 55 3.87 16.01 3.81
C ALA A 55 4.77 16.36 2.62
N PHE A 56 4.99 15.41 1.69
CA PHE A 56 5.77 15.61 0.47
C PHE A 56 5.11 16.64 -0.46
N ASP A 57 3.78 16.65 -0.53
CA ASP A 57 3.05 17.64 -1.35
C ASP A 57 3.11 19.05 -0.74
N LEU A 58 3.03 19.16 0.59
CA LEU A 58 2.98 20.42 1.33
C LEU A 58 4.35 21.04 1.62
N VAL A 59 5.44 20.27 1.59
CA VAL A 59 6.75 20.79 1.97
C VAL A 59 7.31 21.76 0.92
N GLU A 60 7.64 22.97 1.37
CA GLU A 60 8.23 24.00 0.51
C GLU A 60 9.74 23.80 0.33
N ARG A 61 10.42 23.33 1.38
CA ARG A 61 11.87 23.16 1.38
C ARG A 61 12.26 21.88 0.66
N ARG A 62 12.88 22.04 -0.52
CA ARG A 62 13.27 20.93 -1.42
C ARG A 62 14.13 19.83 -0.77
N PHE A 63 14.93 20.14 0.25
CA PHE A 63 15.76 19.12 0.90
C PHE A 63 14.96 18.03 1.63
N TRP A 64 13.72 18.33 2.05
CA TRP A 64 12.84 17.35 2.68
C TRP A 64 12.17 16.40 1.69
N LEU A 65 12.20 16.69 0.39
CA LEU A 65 11.60 15.82 -0.63
C LEU A 65 12.28 14.45 -0.64
N ILE A 66 13.61 14.40 -0.53
CA ILE A 66 14.36 13.13 -0.55
C ILE A 66 13.98 12.23 0.64
N PRO A 67 14.11 12.65 1.91
CA PRO A 67 13.77 11.78 3.04
C PRO A 67 12.28 11.40 3.06
N LEU A 68 11.36 12.33 2.75
CA LEU A 68 9.93 12.01 2.69
C LEU A 68 9.61 11.02 1.57
N GLY A 69 10.23 11.18 0.39
CA GLY A 69 10.07 10.27 -0.74
C GLY A 69 10.63 8.88 -0.46
N LEU A 70 11.78 8.79 0.21
CA LEU A 70 12.37 7.51 0.61
C LEU A 70 11.50 6.77 1.63
N VAL A 71 11.04 7.45 2.69
CA VAL A 71 10.13 6.85 3.67
C VAL A 71 8.81 6.46 3.01
N TRP A 72 8.24 7.33 2.17
CA TRP A 72 7.05 7.02 1.40
C TRP A 72 7.22 5.74 0.59
N LEU A 73 8.30 5.63 -0.19
CA LEU A 73 8.55 4.49 -1.07
C LEU A 73 8.81 3.19 -0.29
N ALA A 74 9.48 3.27 0.86
CA ALA A 74 9.74 2.12 1.72
C ALA A 74 8.45 1.55 2.36
N PHE A 75 7.49 2.41 2.69
CA PHE A 75 6.22 1.99 3.28
C PHE A 75 5.08 1.82 2.28
N LEU A 76 5.23 2.30 1.04
CA LEU A 76 4.25 2.16 -0.04
C LEU A 76 3.76 0.70 -0.23
N PRO A 77 4.61 -0.35 -0.18
CA PRO A 77 4.17 -1.72 -0.34
C PRO A 77 3.09 -2.15 0.65
N ASN A 78 3.10 -1.62 1.88
CA ASN A 78 2.17 -2.01 2.94
C ASN A 78 0.71 -1.69 2.59
N ALA A 79 0.48 -0.69 1.73
CA ALA A 79 -0.85 -0.29 1.32
C ALA A 79 -1.55 -1.37 0.44
N PRO A 80 -1.03 -1.75 -0.74
CA PRO A 80 -1.58 -2.85 -1.53
C PRO A 80 -1.31 -4.23 -0.92
N TYR A 81 -0.37 -4.37 0.03
CA TYR A 81 -0.14 -5.62 0.76
C TYR A 81 -1.42 -6.16 1.44
N LEU A 82 -2.27 -5.25 1.94
CA LEU A 82 -3.56 -5.60 2.58
C LEU A 82 -4.51 -6.40 1.66
N VAL A 83 -4.39 -6.26 0.34
CA VAL A 83 -5.14 -7.11 -0.62
C VAL A 83 -4.67 -8.55 -0.53
N THR A 84 -3.38 -8.76 -0.30
CA THR A 84 -2.83 -10.10 -0.24
C THR A 84 -3.19 -10.78 1.08
N ASP A 85 -3.49 -10.03 2.15
CA ASP A 85 -3.93 -10.56 3.44
C ASP A 85 -5.26 -11.33 3.36
N LEU A 86 -6.06 -11.13 2.31
CA LEU A 86 -7.25 -11.94 1.98
C LEU A 86 -6.97 -13.45 1.89
N VAL A 87 -5.71 -13.87 1.69
CA VAL A 87 -5.34 -15.31 1.70
C VAL A 87 -5.53 -15.96 3.07
N HIS A 88 -5.55 -15.18 4.14
CA HIS A 88 -5.76 -15.66 5.51
C HIS A 88 -7.24 -15.79 5.85
N LEU A 89 -8.12 -15.63 4.87
CA LEU A 89 -9.54 -15.91 5.02
C LEU A 89 -9.70 -17.42 5.28
N GLY A 90 -10.07 -17.76 6.51
CA GLY A 90 -10.35 -19.14 6.90
C GLY A 90 -11.73 -19.62 6.46
N GLU A 91 -12.04 -20.88 6.74
CA GLU A 91 -13.37 -21.46 6.51
C GLU A 91 -14.16 -21.52 7.83
N GLY A 92 -15.46 -21.20 7.81
CA GLY A 92 -16.30 -21.28 9.02
C GLY A 92 -17.65 -20.55 8.94
N TYR A 93 -18.45 -20.70 10.01
CA TYR A 93 -19.83 -20.20 10.12
C TYR A 93 -19.95 -18.65 10.13
N GLU A 94 -18.89 -17.93 10.51
CA GLU A 94 -18.83 -16.45 10.55
C GLU A 94 -18.01 -15.84 9.40
N LEU A 95 -17.86 -16.56 8.28
CA LEU A 95 -17.05 -16.15 7.12
C LEU A 95 -17.38 -14.74 6.62
N TRP A 96 -18.66 -14.33 6.71
CA TRP A 96 -19.10 -13.01 6.27
C TRP A 96 -18.40 -11.86 7.00
N ARG A 97 -18.10 -12.00 8.30
CA ARG A 97 -17.38 -10.97 9.09
C ARG A 97 -15.95 -10.84 8.61
N HIS A 98 -15.26 -11.95 8.43
CA HIS A 98 -13.87 -11.96 7.97
C HIS A 98 -13.78 -11.43 6.54
N VAL A 99 -14.69 -11.84 5.65
CA VAL A 99 -14.78 -11.29 4.28
C VAL A 99 -14.93 -9.77 4.30
N LEU A 100 -15.83 -9.24 5.13
CA LEU A 100 -16.01 -7.79 5.24
C LEU A 100 -14.80 -7.09 5.86
N GLN A 101 -14.22 -7.64 6.91
CA GLN A 101 -13.05 -7.06 7.57
C GLN A 101 -11.85 -6.97 6.62
N TYR A 102 -11.47 -8.09 5.98
CA TYR A 102 -10.39 -8.10 5.00
C TYR A 102 -10.74 -7.29 3.75
N GLY A 103 -12.00 -7.32 3.30
CA GLY A 103 -12.47 -6.53 2.16
C GLY A 103 -12.33 -5.03 2.41
N PHE A 104 -12.75 -4.54 3.57
CA PHE A 104 -12.59 -3.13 3.96
C PHE A 104 -11.12 -2.75 4.14
N ALA A 105 -10.31 -3.64 4.72
CA ALA A 105 -8.87 -3.41 4.83
C ALA A 105 -8.19 -3.31 3.46
N ALA A 106 -8.47 -4.26 2.56
CA ALA A 106 -7.94 -4.28 1.19
C ALA A 106 -8.36 -3.04 0.39
N TRP A 107 -9.63 -2.65 0.50
CA TRP A 107 -10.16 -1.43 -0.10
C TRP A 107 -9.44 -0.18 0.41
N THR A 108 -9.34 -0.03 1.73
CA THR A 108 -8.67 1.11 2.37
C THR A 108 -7.20 1.17 1.97
N GLY A 109 -6.51 0.03 1.99
CA GLY A 109 -5.11 -0.11 1.60
C GLY A 109 -4.86 0.35 0.17
N ILE A 110 -5.64 -0.14 -0.79
CA ILE A 110 -5.50 0.26 -2.20
C ILE A 110 -5.74 1.75 -2.38
N LEU A 111 -6.78 2.31 -1.75
CA LEU A 111 -7.05 3.75 -1.87
C LEU A 111 -5.93 4.60 -1.24
N LEU A 112 -5.43 4.22 -0.06
CA LEU A 112 -4.29 4.90 0.56
C LEU A 112 -3.05 4.87 -0.36
N GLY A 113 -2.75 3.71 -0.94
CA GLY A 113 -1.66 3.54 -1.88
C GLY A 113 -1.83 4.41 -3.12
N VAL A 114 -3.00 4.34 -3.78
CA VAL A 114 -3.29 5.05 -5.03
C VAL A 114 -3.30 6.55 -4.83
N VAL A 115 -3.94 7.04 -3.76
CA VAL A 115 -3.98 8.48 -3.46
C VAL A 115 -2.59 9.00 -3.11
N SER A 116 -1.80 8.25 -2.32
CA SER A 116 -0.43 8.65 -2.00
C SER A 116 0.44 8.74 -3.26
N LEU A 117 0.31 7.78 -4.19
CA LEU A 117 1.00 7.77 -5.48
C LEU A 117 0.58 8.95 -6.36
N LEU A 118 -0.71 9.28 -6.37
CA LEU A 118 -1.23 10.42 -7.13
C LEU A 118 -0.67 11.75 -6.63
N LEU A 119 -0.54 11.94 -5.31
CA LEU A 119 0.07 13.13 -4.72
C LEU A 119 1.53 13.25 -5.14
N VAL A 120 2.33 12.19 -4.95
CA VAL A 120 3.75 12.17 -5.33
C VAL A 120 3.93 12.39 -6.84
N HIS A 121 3.17 11.69 -7.68
CA HIS A 121 3.20 11.89 -9.13
C HIS A 121 2.88 13.35 -9.47
N THR A 122 1.76 13.90 -8.98
CA THR A 122 1.38 15.29 -9.29
C THR A 122 2.45 16.28 -8.85
N ARG A 123 3.06 16.09 -7.68
CA ARG A 123 4.14 16.95 -7.15
C ARG A 123 5.40 16.87 -8.01
N VAL A 124 5.84 15.67 -8.39
CA VAL A 124 7.02 15.46 -9.25
C VAL A 124 6.77 16.01 -10.65
N ALA A 125 5.58 15.80 -11.21
CA ALA A 125 5.19 16.33 -12.51
C ALA A 125 5.23 17.87 -12.54
N ARG A 126 4.87 18.52 -11.44
CA ARG A 126 4.91 19.99 -11.31
C ARG A 126 6.33 20.57 -11.26
N GLU A 127 7.28 19.89 -10.61
CA GLU A 127 8.66 20.42 -10.46
C GLU A 127 9.60 20.01 -11.60
N PHE A 128 9.48 18.77 -12.04
CA PHE A 128 10.46 18.16 -12.95
C PHE A 128 9.84 17.86 -14.33
N GLY A 129 8.51 17.92 -14.46
CA GLY A 129 7.79 17.70 -15.71
C GLY A 129 7.03 16.37 -15.76
N GLY A 130 6.04 16.28 -16.63
CA GLY A 130 5.10 15.14 -16.70
C GLY A 130 5.78 13.77 -16.95
N VAL A 131 6.87 13.74 -17.72
CA VAL A 131 7.65 12.51 -17.96
C VAL A 131 8.21 11.96 -16.66
N TRP A 132 8.80 12.80 -15.81
CA TRP A 132 9.34 12.40 -14.52
C TRP A 132 8.25 11.98 -13.53
N GLY A 133 7.08 12.60 -13.61
CA GLY A 133 5.90 12.17 -12.85
C GLY A 133 5.49 10.72 -13.18
N TRP A 134 5.39 10.40 -14.47
CA TRP A 134 5.06 9.04 -14.91
C TRP A 134 6.17 8.03 -14.63
N LEU A 135 7.44 8.42 -14.80
CA LEU A 135 8.57 7.57 -14.42
C LEU A 135 8.53 7.24 -12.92
N ALA A 136 8.28 8.23 -12.07
CA ALA A 136 8.11 8.01 -10.63
C ALA A 136 6.94 7.06 -10.35
N ALA A 137 5.81 7.24 -11.04
CA ALA A 137 4.64 6.37 -10.86
C ALA A 137 4.93 4.91 -11.24
N VAL A 138 5.47 4.66 -12.43
CA VAL A 138 5.81 3.31 -12.93
C VAL A 138 6.85 2.64 -12.05
N LEU A 139 7.92 3.37 -11.69
CA LEU A 139 8.97 2.84 -10.82
C LEU A 139 8.41 2.48 -9.43
N SER A 140 7.55 3.32 -8.88
CA SER A 140 6.94 3.07 -7.57
C SER A 140 6.02 1.85 -7.59
N VAL A 141 5.24 1.63 -8.65
CA VAL A 141 4.42 0.42 -8.81
C VAL A 141 5.29 -0.84 -8.89
N GLY A 142 6.40 -0.79 -9.65
CA GLY A 142 7.33 -1.91 -9.74
C GLY A 142 8.01 -2.23 -8.40
N LEU A 143 8.54 -1.21 -7.71
CA LEU A 143 9.15 -1.36 -6.39
C LEU A 143 8.14 -1.82 -5.34
N CYS A 144 6.91 -1.36 -5.43
CA CYS A 144 5.81 -1.79 -4.58
C CYS A 144 5.53 -3.30 -4.73
N ALA A 145 5.50 -3.80 -5.95
CA ALA A 145 5.31 -5.23 -6.22
C ALA A 145 6.44 -6.09 -5.63
N ILE A 146 7.69 -5.63 -5.75
CA ILE A 146 8.85 -6.27 -5.12
C ILE A 146 8.70 -6.26 -3.59
N GLY A 147 8.35 -5.11 -3.00
CA GLY A 147 8.15 -4.97 -1.55
C GLY A 147 7.06 -5.90 -1.00
N VAL A 148 5.97 -6.11 -1.75
CA VAL A 148 4.93 -7.06 -1.36
C VAL A 148 5.42 -8.50 -1.38
N VAL A 149 6.25 -8.89 -2.36
CA VAL A 149 6.87 -10.22 -2.38
C VAL A 149 7.79 -10.43 -1.18
N ILE A 150 8.63 -9.44 -0.88
CA ILE A 150 9.55 -9.47 0.26
C ILE A 150 8.75 -9.64 1.56
N GLY A 151 7.73 -8.80 1.78
CA GLY A 151 6.90 -8.89 2.98
C GLY A 151 6.15 -10.20 3.10
N ARG A 152 5.63 -10.73 1.99
CA ARG A 152 4.72 -11.88 2.00
C ARG A 152 5.42 -13.23 2.07
N PHE A 153 6.46 -13.41 1.26
CA PHE A 153 7.13 -14.71 1.14
C PHE A 153 8.36 -14.83 2.02
N GLN A 154 9.05 -13.71 2.26
CA GLN A 154 10.23 -13.70 3.11
C GLN A 154 9.94 -13.19 4.53
N ARG A 155 8.69 -12.74 4.80
CA ARG A 155 8.20 -12.28 6.12
C ARG A 155 9.00 -11.12 6.74
N TRP A 156 9.78 -10.42 5.93
CA TRP A 156 10.51 -9.24 6.35
C TRP A 156 9.56 -8.03 6.42
N ASN A 157 9.55 -7.33 7.55
CA ASN A 157 8.81 -6.08 7.70
C ASN A 157 9.64 -4.88 7.20
N SER A 158 8.99 -3.72 7.03
CA SER A 158 9.69 -2.45 6.77
C SER A 158 10.74 -2.11 7.84
N TRP A 159 10.62 -2.67 9.05
CA TRP A 159 11.62 -2.56 10.12
C TRP A 159 12.89 -3.37 9.85
N ASP A 160 12.76 -4.50 9.18
CA ASP A 160 13.91 -5.37 8.89
C ASP A 160 14.80 -4.82 7.76
N LEU A 161 14.23 -4.00 6.89
CA LEU A 161 15.00 -3.22 5.92
C LEU A 161 15.96 -2.22 6.60
N VAL A 162 15.64 -1.81 7.84
CA VAL A 162 16.46 -0.90 8.65
C VAL A 162 17.44 -1.69 9.53
N THR A 163 17.04 -2.85 10.07
CA THR A 163 17.88 -3.63 10.98
C THR A 163 18.84 -4.60 10.27
N GLN A 164 18.47 -5.14 9.09
CA GLN A 164 19.25 -6.11 8.32
C GLN A 164 19.11 -5.90 6.79
N PRO A 165 19.54 -4.73 6.26
CA PRO A 165 19.38 -4.40 4.84
C PRO A 165 20.06 -5.41 3.90
N ASP A 166 21.25 -5.92 4.25
CA ASP A 166 22.03 -6.81 3.38
C ASP A 166 21.34 -8.16 3.13
N ALA A 167 20.67 -8.70 4.16
CA ALA A 167 19.95 -9.96 4.06
C ALA A 167 18.70 -9.84 3.16
N VAL A 168 17.98 -8.72 3.28
CA VAL A 168 16.80 -8.42 2.45
C VAL A 168 17.21 -8.23 0.98
N VAL A 169 18.30 -7.50 0.73
CA VAL A 169 18.80 -7.26 -0.63
C VAL A 169 19.29 -8.57 -1.27
N ALA A 170 20.06 -9.38 -0.56
CA ALA A 170 20.54 -10.66 -1.08
C ALA A 170 19.39 -11.61 -1.46
N ALA A 171 18.40 -11.76 -0.57
CA ALA A 171 17.25 -12.61 -0.83
C ALA A 171 16.37 -12.09 -1.99
N THR A 172 16.24 -10.78 -2.14
CA THR A 172 15.55 -10.16 -3.29
C THR A 172 16.31 -10.43 -4.60
N PHE A 173 17.63 -10.30 -4.57
CA PHE A 173 18.47 -10.47 -5.76
C PHE A 173 18.49 -11.93 -6.24
N ASP A 174 18.52 -12.89 -5.32
CA ASP A 174 18.47 -14.31 -5.66
C ASP A 174 17.13 -14.70 -6.30
N TRP A 175 16.02 -14.14 -5.82
CA TRP A 175 14.72 -14.29 -6.50
C TRP A 175 14.72 -13.67 -7.91
N MET A 176 15.26 -12.45 -8.06
CA MET A 176 15.32 -11.76 -9.36
C MET A 176 16.19 -12.50 -10.40
N ARG A 177 17.19 -13.26 -9.97
CA ARG A 177 18.02 -14.10 -10.87
C ARG A 177 17.29 -15.35 -11.36
N ALA A 178 16.30 -15.84 -10.62
CA ALA A 178 15.57 -17.07 -10.95
C ALA A 178 14.04 -16.91 -10.77
N PRO A 179 13.38 -15.96 -11.46
CA PRO A 179 11.96 -15.66 -11.26
C PRO A 179 11.03 -16.83 -11.63
N LEU A 180 11.49 -17.70 -12.55
CA LEU A 180 10.78 -18.92 -12.96
C LEU A 180 10.89 -20.06 -11.93
N ALA A 181 11.86 -20.02 -11.02
CA ALA A 181 11.94 -20.97 -9.91
C ALA A 181 10.92 -20.65 -8.79
N TYR A 182 10.44 -19.40 -8.74
CA TYR A 182 9.49 -18.89 -7.74
C TYR A 182 8.20 -18.38 -8.39
N VAL A 183 7.54 -19.25 -9.17
CA VAL A 183 6.35 -18.92 -9.98
C VAL A 183 5.23 -18.27 -9.15
N GLN A 184 5.00 -18.75 -7.92
CA GLN A 184 3.97 -18.18 -7.04
C GLN A 184 4.29 -16.75 -6.61
N SER A 185 5.55 -16.47 -6.22
CA SER A 185 6.00 -15.13 -5.82
C SER A 185 5.96 -14.15 -6.98
N THR A 186 6.42 -14.59 -8.16
CA THR A 186 6.36 -13.81 -9.39
C THR A 186 4.92 -13.54 -9.83
N GLY A 187 4.03 -14.53 -9.72
CA GLY A 187 2.62 -14.38 -10.01
C GLY A 187 1.93 -13.34 -9.11
N VAL A 188 2.18 -13.38 -7.81
CA VAL A 188 1.67 -12.38 -6.86
C VAL A 188 2.23 -11.00 -7.16
N ALA A 189 3.54 -10.88 -7.43
CA ALA A 189 4.16 -9.60 -7.79
C ALA A 189 3.47 -8.95 -8.99
N LEU A 190 3.29 -9.72 -10.06
CA LEU A 190 2.65 -9.24 -11.30
C LEU A 190 1.19 -8.89 -11.07
N ALA A 191 0.44 -9.71 -10.33
CA ALA A 191 -0.95 -9.45 -10.03
C ALA A 191 -1.13 -8.17 -9.21
N VAL A 192 -0.32 -7.97 -8.17
CA VAL A 192 -0.34 -6.77 -7.33
C VAL A 192 0.10 -5.54 -8.13
N ALA A 193 1.17 -5.64 -8.93
CA ALA A 193 1.63 -4.56 -9.80
C ALA A 193 0.53 -4.12 -10.78
N ALA A 194 -0.07 -5.10 -11.47
CA ALA A 194 -1.13 -4.86 -12.44
C ALA A 194 -2.36 -4.24 -11.77
N PHE A 195 -2.82 -4.82 -10.66
CA PHE A 195 -3.98 -4.33 -9.94
C PHE A 195 -3.75 -2.92 -9.39
N PHE A 196 -2.62 -2.67 -8.73
CA PHE A 196 -2.27 -1.37 -8.18
C PHE A 196 -2.10 -0.31 -9.29
N GLY A 197 -1.42 -0.65 -10.38
CA GLY A 197 -1.26 0.22 -11.55
C GLY A 197 -2.59 0.56 -12.23
N LEU A 198 -3.47 -0.43 -12.42
CA LEU A 198 -4.81 -0.22 -13.00
C LEU A 198 -5.71 0.60 -12.07
N ALA A 199 -5.68 0.34 -10.76
CA ALA A 199 -6.38 1.16 -9.78
C ALA A 199 -5.90 2.62 -9.82
N TYR A 200 -4.57 2.82 -9.92
CA TYR A 200 -3.98 4.13 -10.09
C TYR A 200 -4.47 4.84 -11.37
N LEU A 201 -4.42 4.16 -12.52
CA LEU A 201 -4.88 4.71 -13.80
C LEU A 201 -6.37 5.07 -13.77
N THR A 202 -7.18 4.27 -13.06
CA THR A 202 -8.62 4.52 -12.89
C THR A 202 -8.87 5.79 -12.10
N VAL A 203 -8.19 5.99 -10.96
CA VAL A 203 -8.35 7.21 -10.17
C VAL A 203 -7.78 8.43 -10.90
N TRP A 204 -6.65 8.26 -11.60
CA TRP A 204 -6.04 9.32 -12.39
C TRP A 204 -6.95 9.78 -13.53
N SER A 205 -7.60 8.85 -14.23
CA SER A 205 -8.54 9.17 -15.31
C SER A 205 -9.80 9.86 -14.78
N ILE A 206 -10.38 9.39 -13.66
CA ILE A 206 -11.53 10.01 -13.01
C ILE A 206 -11.22 11.46 -12.60
N ARG A 207 -10.02 11.74 -12.08
CA ARG A 207 -9.62 13.11 -11.73
C ARG A 207 -9.50 14.01 -12.96
N GLY A 208 -9.12 13.46 -14.11
CA GLY A 208 -9.04 14.17 -15.39
C GLY A 208 -10.40 14.41 -16.05
N LEU A 209 -11.40 13.59 -15.74
CA LEU A 209 -12.79 13.82 -16.10
C LEU A 209 -13.32 14.97 -15.22
N ALA A 210 -13.33 16.19 -15.78
CA ALA A 210 -13.95 17.35 -15.16
C ALA A 210 -15.48 17.19 -15.14
N LEU A 211 -15.99 16.31 -14.28
CA LEU A 211 -17.40 16.21 -13.86
C LEU A 211 -17.62 16.90 -12.50
#